data_AF-A0A9E3XHP5-F1
#
_entry.id   AF-A0A9E3XHP5-F1
#
_cell.length_a   1.000
_cell.length_b   1.000
_cell.length_c   1.000
_cell.angle_alpha   90.00
_cell.angle_beta   90.00
_cell.angle_gamma   90.00
#
_symmetry.space_group_name_H-M   'P 1'
#
loop_
_entity.id
_entity.type
_entity.pdbx_description
1 polymer ?
#
loop_
_entity_poly.entity_id
_entity_poly.type
_entity_poly.pdbx_seq_one_letter_code
_entity_poly.pdbx_strand_id
1 'polypeptide(L)'
;LWLFLWHYELFVLTLLAMIVLLLSLIAIYLRLDINRAPVSGTFKWLVHRPFSIYLGWVTVATIVNVTVVLDDLKWGGWGVSPEVWTVIVLITGAAIAGVVLFQRRDLAYGLVILWAYIAVAIKNTGVPLVGTATVIASVLVAALLLGTLLRPGVAKL
;
A
#
# COMPACT_ATOMS: atom_id res chain seq x y z
N LEU A 1 0.29 10.74 16.70
CA LEU A 1 1.27 9.96 17.48
C LEU A 1 2.44 9.48 16.64
N TRP A 2 2.24 8.59 15.65
CA TRP A 2 3.38 8.07 14.85
C TRP A 2 4.18 9.18 14.13
N LEU A 3 3.51 10.22 13.60
CA LEU A 3 4.19 11.39 13.01
C LEU A 3 5.08 12.14 14.01
N PHE A 4 4.66 12.20 15.27
CA PHE A 4 5.45 12.81 16.34
C PHE A 4 6.68 11.94 16.62
N LEU A 5 6.51 10.63 16.81
CA LEU A 5 7.62 9.70 17.02
C LEU A 5 8.64 9.74 15.87
N TRP A 6 8.16 9.83 14.63
CA TRP A 6 8.99 9.97 13.43
C TRP A 6 9.81 11.26 13.45
N HIS A 7 9.19 12.39 13.85
CA HIS A 7 9.88 13.68 13.94
C HIS A 7 11.00 13.70 14.99
N TYR A 8 10.89 12.86 16.02
CA TYR A 8 11.94 12.67 17.03
C TYR A 8 12.90 11.52 16.69
N GLU A 9 12.85 11.00 15.46
CA GLU A 9 13.69 9.90 14.97
C GLU A 9 13.57 8.60 15.81
N LEU A 10 12.47 8.44 16.53
CA LEU A 10 12.15 7.22 17.28
C LEU A 10 11.55 6.18 16.32
N PHE A 11 12.35 5.70 15.37
CA PHE A 11 11.86 4.90 14.23
C PHE A 11 11.23 3.57 14.66
N VAL A 12 11.82 2.85 15.61
CA VAL A 12 11.25 1.59 16.13
C VAL A 12 9.87 1.82 16.76
N LEU A 13 9.72 2.87 17.58
CA LEU A 13 8.44 3.21 18.19
C LEU A 13 7.43 3.71 17.15
N THR A 14 7.90 4.40 16.11
CA THR A 14 7.06 4.80 14.98
C THR A 14 6.50 3.59 14.27
N LEU A 15 7.34 2.60 13.96
CA LEU A 15 6.92 1.36 13.31
C LEU A 15 5.90 0.60 14.17
N LEU A 16 6.12 0.49 15.50
CA LEU A 16 5.15 -0.13 16.40
C LEU A 16 3.80 0.60 16.38
N ALA A 17 3.81 1.93 16.47
CA ALA A 17 2.58 2.73 16.40
C ALA A 17 1.86 2.57 15.05
N MET A 18 2.62 2.46 13.95
CA MET A 18 2.07 2.25 12.60
C MET A 18 1.49 0.84 12.42
N ILE A 19 2.12 -0.19 13.00
CA ILE A 19 1.57 -1.55 12.98
C ILE A 19 0.25 -1.60 13.74
N VAL A 20 0.16 -0.98 14.92
CA VAL A 20 -1.11 -0.91 15.69
C VAL A 20 -2.19 -0.19 14.87
N LEU A 21 -1.85 0.92 14.21
CA LEU A 21 -2.76 1.65 13.34
C LEU A 21 -3.20 0.79 12.14
N LEU A 22 -2.25 0.13 11.47
CA LEU A 22 -2.52 -0.74 10.32
C LEU A 22 -3.47 -1.87 10.70
N LEU A 23 -3.20 -2.58 11.79
CA LEU A 23 -4.05 -3.67 12.29
C LEU A 23 -5.46 -3.16 12.65
N SER A 24 -5.56 -1.97 13.23
CA SER A 24 -6.85 -1.34 13.54
C SER A 24 -7.64 -1.01 12.27
N LEU A 25 -6.98 -0.46 11.24
CA LEU A 25 -7.60 -0.18 9.96
C LEU A 25 -8.01 -1.45 9.21
N ILE A 26 -7.19 -2.51 9.26
CA ILE A 26 -7.56 -3.82 8.72
C ILE A 26 -8.80 -4.36 9.43
N ALA A 27 -8.86 -4.29 10.75
CA ALA A 27 -10.03 -4.73 11.52
C ALA A 27 -11.29 -3.94 11.13
N ILE A 28 -11.20 -2.62 11.00
CA ILE A 28 -12.33 -1.79 10.55
C ILE A 28 -12.72 -2.14 9.11
N TYR A 29 -11.75 -2.27 8.21
CA TYR A 29 -11.96 -2.62 6.81
C TYR A 29 -12.71 -3.94 6.63
N LEU A 30 -12.33 -4.96 7.41
CA LEU A 30 -12.99 -6.26 7.41
C LEU A 30 -14.39 -6.20 8.02
N ARG A 31 -14.60 -5.41 9.09
CA ARG A 31 -15.91 -5.23 9.75
C ARG A 31 -16.91 -4.43 8.91
N LEU A 32 -16.44 -3.44 8.15
CA LEU A 32 -17.26 -2.68 7.20
C LEU A 32 -17.61 -3.51 5.95
N ASP A 33 -17.02 -4.69 5.81
CA ASP A 33 -17.19 -5.62 4.69
C ASP A 33 -17.15 -4.92 3.31
N ILE A 34 -16.12 -4.07 3.17
CA ILE A 34 -15.98 -3.17 2.02
C ILE A 34 -16.10 -3.97 0.70
N ASN A 35 -17.01 -3.48 -0.15
CA ASN A 35 -17.37 -4.02 -1.47
C ASN A 35 -17.92 -5.46 -1.50
N ARG A 36 -18.26 -6.06 -0.35
CA ARG A 36 -18.93 -7.36 -0.29
C ARG A 36 -20.39 -7.25 0.20
N ALA A 37 -20.66 -6.34 1.12
CA ALA A 37 -22.02 -6.02 1.56
C ALA A 37 -22.70 -4.93 0.69
N PRO A 38 -24.01 -5.05 0.41
CA PRO A 38 -24.77 -3.97 -0.22
C PRO A 38 -24.98 -2.84 0.80
N VAL A 39 -24.57 -1.63 0.43
CA VAL A 39 -24.71 -0.40 1.22
C VAL A 39 -25.07 0.76 0.28
N SER A 40 -25.67 1.82 0.83
CA SER A 40 -26.05 3.01 0.06
C SER A 40 -24.83 3.67 -0.60
N GLY A 41 -25.04 4.35 -1.74
CA GLY A 41 -23.98 5.07 -2.45
C GLY A 41 -23.29 6.11 -1.55
N THR A 42 -24.06 6.83 -0.75
CA THR A 42 -23.56 7.80 0.24
C THR A 42 -22.65 7.15 1.27
N PHE A 43 -23.02 5.97 1.81
CA PHE A 43 -22.18 5.25 2.77
C PHE A 43 -20.87 4.77 2.13
N LYS A 44 -20.91 4.31 0.86
CA LYS A 44 -19.68 3.95 0.14
C LYS A 44 -18.73 5.15 0.03
N TRP A 45 -19.25 6.31 -0.37
CA TRP A 45 -18.42 7.50 -0.59
C TRP A 45 -17.90 8.15 0.69
N LEU A 46 -18.71 8.21 1.74
CA LEU A 46 -18.33 8.88 2.98
C LEU A 46 -17.60 7.98 3.99
N VAL A 47 -17.74 6.65 3.86
CA VAL A 47 -17.14 5.70 4.81
C VAL A 47 -16.18 4.76 4.10
N HIS A 48 -16.63 3.96 3.14
CA HIS A 48 -15.77 2.93 2.54
C HIS A 48 -14.54 3.56 1.85
N ARG A 49 -14.75 4.55 0.97
CA ARG A 49 -13.65 5.16 0.21
C ARG A 49 -12.59 5.82 1.10
N PRO A 50 -12.92 6.65 2.10
CA PRO A 50 -11.92 7.20 3.02
C PRO A 50 -11.14 6.13 3.78
N PHE A 51 -11.80 5.09 4.29
CA PHE A 51 -11.09 3.99 4.98
C PHE A 51 -10.20 3.19 4.04
N SER A 52 -10.63 2.92 2.81
CA SER A 52 -9.81 2.27 1.79
C SER A 52 -8.58 3.08 1.42
N ILE A 53 -8.74 4.40 1.23
CA ILE A 53 -7.64 5.32 0.93
C ILE A 53 -6.65 5.35 2.10
N TYR A 54 -7.17 5.47 3.32
CA TYR A 54 -6.32 5.57 4.51
C TYR A 54 -5.56 4.26 4.76
N LEU A 55 -6.22 3.12 4.62
CA LEU A 55 -5.57 1.81 4.70
C LEU A 55 -4.47 1.69 3.64
N GLY A 56 -4.71 2.13 2.40
CA GLY A 56 -3.69 2.16 1.34
C GLY A 56 -2.45 2.95 1.74
N TRP A 57 -2.63 4.17 2.26
CA TRP A 57 -1.51 5.02 2.70
C TRP A 57 -0.73 4.41 3.86
N VAL A 58 -1.45 3.90 4.86
CA VAL A 58 -0.81 3.29 6.03
C VAL A 58 -0.05 2.02 5.64
N THR A 59 -0.54 1.22 4.68
CA THR A 59 0.23 0.09 4.14
C THR A 59 1.55 0.53 3.53
N VAL A 60 1.53 1.50 2.60
CA VAL A 60 2.74 2.00 1.94
C VAL A 60 3.73 2.53 2.98
N ALA A 61 3.24 3.38 3.89
CA ALA A 61 4.07 3.99 4.91
C ALA A 61 4.67 2.93 5.85
N THR A 62 3.92 1.87 6.19
CA THR A 62 4.42 0.79 7.06
C THR A 62 5.55 0.02 6.37
N ILE A 63 5.40 -0.32 5.08
CA ILE A 63 6.46 -1.02 4.32
C ILE A 63 7.75 -0.20 4.29
N VAL A 64 7.64 1.11 4.03
CA VAL A 64 8.80 2.02 4.03
C VAL A 64 9.40 2.17 5.44
N ASN A 65 8.57 2.21 6.48
CA ASN A 65 9.06 2.31 7.85
C ASN A 65 9.86 1.08 8.27
N VAL A 66 9.51 -0.12 7.78
CA VAL A 66 10.32 -1.32 8.01
C VAL A 66 11.73 -1.12 7.45
N THR A 67 11.88 -0.63 6.22
CA THR A 67 13.22 -0.40 5.64
C THR A 67 14.01 0.65 6.39
N VAL A 68 13.33 1.69 6.90
CA VAL A 68 13.98 2.75 7.69
C VAL A 68 14.46 2.23 9.03
N VAL A 69 13.66 1.43 9.74
CA VAL A 69 14.08 0.80 11.00
C VAL A 69 15.26 -0.15 10.78
N LEU A 70 15.25 -0.94 9.70
CA LEU A 70 16.37 -1.84 9.39
C LEU A 70 17.68 -1.08 9.12
N ASP A 71 17.60 0.06 8.45
CA ASP A 71 18.76 0.93 8.20
C ASP A 71 19.25 1.65 9.47
N ASP A 72 18.33 2.13 10.30
CA ASP A 72 18.61 2.74 11.60
C ASP A 72 19.36 1.78 12.52
N LEU A 73 18.89 0.53 12.59
CA LEU A 73 19.51 -0.55 13.37
C LEU A 73 20.82 -1.09 12.77
N LYS A 74 21.30 -0.52 11.66
CA LYS A 74 22.54 -0.93 10.97
C LYS A 74 22.59 -2.43 10.68
N TRP A 75 21.45 -3.01 10.33
CA TRP A 75 21.30 -4.45 10.10
C TRP A 75 22.19 -4.99 8.96
N GLY A 76 22.67 -4.13 8.06
CA GLY A 76 23.61 -4.50 7.00
C GLY A 76 22.97 -5.14 5.77
N GLY A 77 21.63 -5.21 5.72
CA GLY A 77 20.86 -5.54 4.51
C GLY A 77 21.15 -6.92 3.92
N TRP A 78 21.79 -7.83 4.66
CA TRP A 78 22.32 -9.11 4.16
C TRP A 78 23.23 -8.99 2.92
N GLY A 79 23.92 -7.85 2.76
CA GLY A 79 24.73 -7.58 1.58
C GLY A 79 23.92 -7.25 0.32
N VAL A 80 22.61 -7.06 0.43
CA VAL A 80 21.71 -6.63 -0.63
C VAL A 80 21.76 -5.10 -0.77
N SER A 81 21.85 -4.61 -2.00
CA SER A 81 21.97 -3.17 -2.26
C SER A 81 20.65 -2.41 -1.96
N PRO A 82 20.71 -1.09 -1.65
CA PRO A 82 19.52 -0.27 -1.40
C PRO A 82 18.51 -0.27 -2.56
N GLU A 83 18.99 -0.35 -3.80
CA GLU A 83 18.16 -0.42 -5.00
C GLU A 83 17.36 -1.72 -5.06
N VAL A 84 17.99 -2.85 -4.71
CA VAL A 84 17.32 -4.15 -4.64
C VAL A 84 16.31 -4.17 -3.48
N TRP A 85 16.63 -3.56 -2.34
CA TRP A 85 15.66 -3.36 -1.25
C TRP A 85 14.43 -2.57 -1.70
N THR A 86 14.63 -1.52 -2.50
CA THR A 86 13.53 -0.76 -3.07
C THR A 86 12.68 -1.61 -4.01
N VAL A 87 13.29 -2.49 -4.81
CA VAL A 87 12.57 -3.45 -5.66
C VAL A 87 11.74 -4.41 -4.80
N ILE A 88 12.27 -4.92 -3.69
CA ILE A 88 11.54 -5.79 -2.75
C ILE A 88 10.32 -5.08 -2.17
N VAL A 89 10.46 -3.81 -1.78
CA VAL A 89 9.36 -2.96 -1.30
C VAL A 89 8.26 -2.83 -2.37
N LEU A 90 8.63 -2.57 -3.62
CA LEU A 90 7.69 -2.46 -4.75
C LEU A 90 6.98 -3.80 -5.06
N ILE A 91 7.68 -4.93 -4.97
CA ILE A 91 7.06 -6.24 -5.15
C ILE A 91 6.06 -6.50 -4.01
N THR A 92 6.45 -6.20 -2.77
CA THR A 92 5.61 -6.40 -1.57
C THR A 92 4.33 -5.58 -1.67
N GLY A 93 4.43 -4.28 -1.99
CA GLY A 93 3.24 -3.43 -2.15
C GLY A 93 2.34 -3.88 -3.30
N ALA A 94 2.90 -4.37 -4.40
CA ALA A 94 2.14 -4.81 -5.57
C ALA A 94 1.40 -6.12 -5.28
N ALA A 95 2.04 -7.04 -4.57
CA ALA A 95 1.42 -8.28 -4.10
C ALA A 95 0.23 -7.98 -3.19
N ILE A 96 0.39 -7.08 -2.20
CA ILE A 96 -0.71 -6.68 -1.30
C ILE A 96 -1.84 -6.01 -2.08
N ALA A 97 -1.54 -5.08 -3.00
CA ALA A 97 -2.55 -4.49 -3.89
C ALA A 97 -3.29 -5.55 -4.71
N GLY A 98 -2.57 -6.52 -5.27
CA GLY A 98 -3.16 -7.62 -6.02
C GLY A 98 -4.14 -8.44 -5.18
N VAL A 99 -3.77 -8.78 -3.94
CA VAL A 99 -4.65 -9.49 -3.01
C VAL A 99 -5.92 -8.68 -2.71
N VAL A 100 -5.79 -7.38 -2.38
CA VAL A 100 -6.94 -6.52 -2.06
C VAL A 100 -7.85 -6.33 -3.28
N LEU A 101 -7.28 -6.04 -4.46
CA LEU A 101 -8.05 -5.90 -5.70
C LEU A 101 -8.75 -7.19 -6.10
N PHE A 102 -8.09 -8.34 -5.94
CA PHE A 102 -8.69 -9.63 -6.25
C PHE A 102 -9.83 -9.98 -5.29
N GLN A 103 -9.62 -9.86 -3.98
CA GLN A 103 -10.58 -10.31 -2.97
C GLN A 103 -11.72 -9.33 -2.67
N ARG A 104 -11.47 -8.03 -2.85
CA ARG A 104 -12.35 -6.93 -2.42
C ARG A 104 -12.68 -5.96 -3.55
N ARG A 105 -12.03 -6.07 -4.71
CA ARG A 105 -12.28 -5.21 -5.88
C ARG A 105 -12.19 -3.72 -5.54
N ASP A 106 -11.33 -3.39 -4.58
CA ASP A 106 -11.27 -2.06 -3.99
C ASP A 106 -10.33 -1.14 -4.77
N LEU A 107 -10.93 -0.44 -5.73
CA LEU A 107 -10.21 0.48 -6.61
C LEU A 107 -9.58 1.66 -5.86
N ALA A 108 -10.18 2.12 -4.75
CA ALA A 108 -9.65 3.26 -4.02
C ALA A 108 -8.33 2.91 -3.34
N TYR A 109 -8.25 1.71 -2.75
CA TYR A 109 -7.01 1.16 -2.22
C TYR A 109 -5.95 1.02 -3.33
N GLY A 110 -6.30 0.39 -4.44
CA GLY A 110 -5.34 0.16 -5.54
C GLY A 110 -4.81 1.45 -6.18
N LEU A 111 -5.65 2.48 -6.30
CA LEU A 111 -5.24 3.80 -6.80
C LEU A 111 -4.21 4.49 -5.91
N VAL A 112 -4.32 4.31 -4.58
CA VAL A 112 -3.31 4.83 -3.64
C VAL A 112 -1.96 4.15 -3.84
N ILE A 113 -1.94 2.83 -4.03
CA ILE A 113 -0.70 2.10 -4.31
C ILE A 113 -0.09 2.56 -5.64
N LEU A 114 -0.90 2.73 -6.68
CA LEU A 114 -0.44 3.26 -7.97
C LEU A 114 0.16 4.66 -7.83
N TRP A 115 -0.49 5.56 -7.09
CA TRP A 115 0.04 6.91 -6.82
C TRP A 115 1.39 6.85 -6.10
N ALA A 116 1.52 5.97 -5.10
CA ALA A 116 2.78 5.80 -4.37
C ALA A 116 3.91 5.38 -5.32
N TYR A 117 3.64 4.49 -6.28
CA TYR A 117 4.65 4.04 -7.23
C TYR A 117 5.02 5.13 -8.22
N ILE A 118 4.05 5.94 -8.67
CA ILE A 118 4.36 7.12 -9.49
C ILE A 118 5.32 8.06 -8.75
N ALA A 119 5.10 8.32 -7.46
CA ALA A 119 6.00 9.14 -6.65
C ALA A 119 7.41 8.53 -6.54
N VAL A 120 7.52 7.20 -6.34
CA VAL A 120 8.80 6.48 -6.32
C VAL A 120 9.51 6.59 -7.67
N ALA A 121 8.80 6.48 -8.79
CA ALA A 121 9.36 6.57 -10.13
C ALA A 121 9.95 7.96 -10.39
N ILE A 122 9.19 9.01 -10.03
CA ILE A 122 9.63 10.41 -10.18
C ILE A 122 10.90 10.68 -9.35
N LYS A 123 10.99 10.13 -8.14
CA LYS A 123 12.15 10.33 -7.26
C LYS A 123 13.41 9.58 -7.74
N ASN A 124 13.26 8.49 -8.48
CA ASN A 124 14.35 7.57 -8.82
C ASN A 124 14.69 7.53 -10.32
N THR A 125 14.44 8.61 -11.05
CA THR A 125 14.72 8.70 -12.50
C THR A 125 16.20 8.50 -12.86
N GLY A 126 17.13 8.81 -11.95
CA GLY A 126 18.57 8.61 -12.11
C GLY A 126 19.09 7.22 -11.73
N VAL A 127 18.22 6.31 -11.27
CA VAL A 127 18.61 4.95 -10.82
C VAL A 127 17.92 3.91 -11.70
N PRO A 128 18.56 3.43 -12.78
CA PRO A 128 17.90 2.62 -13.80
C PRO A 128 17.15 1.40 -13.26
N LEU A 129 17.75 0.66 -12.33
CA LEU A 129 17.14 -0.53 -11.72
C LEU A 129 15.81 -0.18 -11.02
N VAL A 130 15.80 0.85 -10.18
CA VAL A 130 14.61 1.29 -9.44
C VAL A 130 13.58 1.91 -10.37
N GLY A 131 14.03 2.72 -11.33
CA GLY A 131 13.17 3.34 -12.34
C GLY A 131 12.39 2.29 -13.14
N THR A 132 13.09 1.32 -13.72
CA THR A 132 12.46 0.22 -14.47
C THR A 132 11.55 -0.62 -13.60
N ALA A 133 11.98 -1.01 -12.40
CA ALA A 133 11.16 -1.80 -11.47
C ALA A 133 9.87 -1.07 -11.10
N THR A 134 9.94 0.24 -10.85
CA THR A 134 8.76 1.03 -10.47
C THR A 134 7.78 1.20 -11.63
N VAL A 135 8.27 1.39 -12.86
CA VAL A 135 7.42 1.43 -14.05
C VAL A 135 6.69 0.10 -14.23
N ILE A 136 7.41 -1.03 -14.17
CA ILE A 136 6.81 -2.36 -14.28
C ILE A 136 5.74 -2.58 -13.20
N ALA A 137 6.06 -2.27 -11.94
CA ALA A 137 5.14 -2.42 -10.83
C ALA A 137 3.90 -1.51 -10.98
N SER A 138 4.07 -0.29 -11.47
CA SER A 138 2.96 0.64 -11.75
C SER A 138 2.05 0.12 -12.85
N VAL A 139 2.62 -0.36 -13.96
CA VAL A 139 1.87 -0.96 -15.07
C VAL A 139 1.11 -2.19 -14.60
N LEU A 140 1.71 -3.05 -13.77
CA LEU A 140 1.05 -4.21 -13.19
C LEU A 140 -0.16 -3.81 -12.34
N VAL A 141 0.00 -2.84 -11.43
CA VAL A 141 -1.10 -2.37 -10.58
C VAL A 141 -2.20 -1.71 -11.42
N ALA A 142 -1.84 -0.93 -12.44
CA ALA A 142 -2.80 -0.33 -13.37
C ALA A 142 -3.58 -1.40 -14.16
N ALA A 143 -2.91 -2.45 -14.64
CA ALA A 143 -3.55 -3.57 -15.32
C ALA A 143 -4.52 -4.32 -14.39
N LEU A 144 -4.14 -4.53 -13.12
CA LEU A 144 -5.03 -5.13 -12.12
C LEU A 144 -6.26 -4.26 -11.82
N LEU A 145 -6.10 -2.94 -11.75
CA LEU A 145 -7.21 -1.99 -11.60
C LEU A 145 -8.17 -2.06 -12.79
N LEU A 146 -7.65 -2.03 -14.02
CA LEU A 146 -8.43 -2.16 -15.24
C LEU A 146 -9.16 -3.51 -15.30
N GLY A 147 -8.47 -4.61 -15.02
CA GLY A 147 -9.08 -5.93 -14.96
C GLY A 147 -10.19 -6.02 -13.90
N THR A 148 -10.03 -5.34 -12.76
CA THR A 148 -11.06 -5.28 -11.71
C THR A 148 -12.31 -4.51 -12.14
N LEU A 149 -12.13 -3.42 -12.90
CA LEU A 149 -13.20 -2.62 -13.50
C LEU A 149 -13.98 -3.42 -14.56
N LEU A 150 -13.27 -4.16 -15.40
CA LEU A 150 -13.87 -4.89 -16.54
C LEU A 150 -14.53 -6.22 -16.16
N ARG A 151 -14.19 -6.80 -15.01
CA ARG A 151 -14.81 -8.04 -14.54
C ARG A 151 -16.33 -7.80 -14.33
N PRO A 152 -17.24 -8.58 -14.95
CA PRO A 152 -18.66 -8.47 -14.64
C PRO A 152 -18.90 -8.73 -13.14
N GLY A 153 -19.86 -8.01 -12.55
CA GLY A 153 -20.35 -8.36 -11.22
C GLY A 153 -20.96 -9.75 -11.31
N VAL A 154 -20.51 -10.70 -10.47
CA VAL A 154 -21.20 -11.99 -10.36
C VAL A 154 -22.64 -11.65 -9.98
N ALA A 155 -23.57 -11.87 -10.92
CA ALA A 155 -24.99 -11.72 -10.65
C ALA A 155 -25.29 -12.62 -9.45
N LYS A 156 -25.75 -12.03 -8.34
CA LYS A 156 -26.30 -12.81 -7.24
C LYS A 156 -27.57 -13.45 -7.79
N LEU A 157 -27.49 -14.75 -8.12
CA LEU A 157 -28.66 -15.61 -8.34
C LEU A 157 -29.45 -15.74 -7.04
#